data_AF-A0A2B5DQG7-F1
#
_entry.id   AF-A0A2B5DQG7-F1
#
_cell.length_a   1.000
_cell.length_b   1.000
_cell.length_c   1.000
_cell.angle_alpha   90.00
_cell.angle_beta   90.00
_cell.angle_gamma   90.00
#
_symmetry.space_group_name_H-M   'P 1'
#
loop_
_entity.id
_entity.type
_entity.pdbx_description
1 polymer ?
#
loop_
_entity_poly.entity_id
_entity_poly.type
_entity_poly.pdbx_seq_one_letter_code
_entity_poly.pdbx_strand_id
1 'polypeptide(L)'
;MQVYCSNCNKDYDMQPQVAQLPNRVEKCYFICSHCNNEHVAAYVNDKIRKHQTDIEKCHERINKKNLAIEGEMKRLRKRVEDAK
;
A
#
# COMPACT_ATOMS: atom_id res chain seq x y z
N MET A 1 18.78 -11.68 -5.48
CA MET A 1 18.53 -11.36 -4.06
C MET A 1 18.46 -12.67 -3.31
N GLN A 2 19.29 -12.90 -2.27
CA GLN A 2 19.16 -14.13 -1.49
C GLN A 2 17.89 -14.12 -0.64
N VAL A 3 17.16 -15.23 -0.67
CA VAL A 3 15.99 -15.46 0.17
C VAL A 3 16.03 -16.86 0.77
N TYR A 4 15.43 -16.99 1.95
CA TYR A 4 15.27 -18.26 2.64
C TYR A 4 14.02 -19.00 2.16
N CYS A 5 14.17 -20.28 1.78
CA CYS A 5 13.02 -21.13 1.48
C CYS A 5 12.45 -21.76 2.76
N SER A 6 11.23 -21.38 3.14
CA SER A 6 10.53 -21.99 4.29
C SER A 6 10.12 -23.46 4.08
N ASN A 7 10.20 -23.97 2.85
CA ASN A 7 9.83 -25.35 2.53
C ASN A 7 11.01 -26.32 2.68
N CYS A 8 12.18 -25.99 2.11
CA CYS A 8 13.36 -26.85 2.16
C CYS A 8 14.47 -26.33 3.10
N ASN A 9 14.23 -25.20 3.77
CA ASN A 9 15.12 -24.58 4.75
C ASN A 9 16.50 -24.20 4.22
N LYS A 10 16.60 -23.90 2.91
CA LYS A 10 17.83 -23.48 2.24
C LYS A 10 17.70 -22.07 1.69
N ASP A 11 18.80 -21.34 1.72
CA ASP A 11 18.93 -20.08 1.01
C ASP A 11 19.16 -20.32 -0.48
N TYR A 12 18.62 -19.42 -1.30
CA TYR A 12 18.80 -19.44 -2.74
C TYR A 12 18.72 -18.03 -3.31
N ASP A 13 19.29 -17.85 -4.50
CA ASP A 13 19.13 -16.60 -5.22
C ASP A 13 17.75 -16.54 -5.89
N MET A 14 16.90 -15.66 -5.38
CA MET A 14 15.53 -15.47 -5.84
C MET A 14 15.51 -14.83 -7.22
N GLN A 15 14.81 -15.49 -8.15
CA GLN A 15 14.48 -14.93 -9.47
C GLN A 15 12.97 -14.64 -9.51
N PRO A 16 12.55 -13.36 -9.44
CA PRO A 16 11.14 -13.00 -9.48
C PRO A 16 10.54 -13.28 -10.85
N GLN A 17 9.29 -13.73 -10.85
CA GLN A 17 8.50 -14.03 -12.02
C GLN A 17 7.12 -13.39 -11.90
N VAL A 18 6.52 -13.08 -13.05
CA VAL A 18 5.19 -12.48 -13.13
C VAL A 18 4.35 -13.30 -14.10
N ALA A 19 3.20 -13.77 -13.63
CA ALA A 19 2.19 -14.41 -14.47
C ALA A 19 0.95 -13.52 -14.57
N GLN A 20 0.48 -13.31 -15.79
CA GLN A 20 -0.79 -12.63 -16.04
C GLN A 20 -1.95 -13.59 -15.80
N LEU A 21 -2.87 -13.21 -14.92
CA LEU A 21 -4.09 -13.93 -14.61
C LEU A 21 -5.30 -13.16 -15.17
N PRO A 22 -6.49 -13.79 -15.24
CA PRO A 22 -7.72 -13.10 -15.61
C PRO A 22 -7.99 -11.86 -14.75
N ASN A 23 -8.82 -10.96 -15.27
CA ASN A 23 -9.23 -9.72 -14.58
C ASN A 23 -8.07 -8.75 -14.28
N ARG A 24 -7.01 -8.75 -15.11
CA ARG A 24 -5.82 -7.88 -14.96
C ARG A 24 -5.09 -8.07 -13.63
N VAL A 25 -5.12 -9.30 -13.11
CA VAL A 25 -4.35 -9.65 -11.92
C VAL A 25 -3.00 -10.16 -12.36
N GLU A 26 -1.93 -9.62 -11.81
CA GLU A 26 -0.59 -10.17 -11.97
C GLU A 26 -0.23 -10.95 -10.70
N LYS A 27 0.17 -12.21 -10.86
CA LYS A 27 0.77 -13.01 -9.80
C LYS A 27 2.27 -12.79 -9.84
N CYS A 28 2.82 -12.14 -8.83
CA CYS A 28 4.25 -12.02 -8.62
C CYS A 28 4.69 -13.18 -7.73
N TYR A 29 5.57 -14.05 -8.23
CA TYR A 29 6.01 -15.25 -7.54
C TYR A 29 7.49 -15.54 -7.82
N PHE A 30 8.04 -16.52 -7.14
CA PHE A 30 9.39 -17.03 -7.38
C PHE A 30 9.43 -18.52 -7.03
N ILE A 31 10.36 -19.25 -7.63
CA ILE A 31 10.49 -20.70 -7.44
C ILE A 31 11.80 -20.99 -6.74
N CYS A 32 11.75 -21.78 -5.68
CA CYS A 32 12.96 -22.23 -5.01
C CYS A 32 13.75 -23.18 -5.92
N SER A 33 15.01 -22.84 -6.22
CA SER A 33 15.87 -23.65 -7.08
C SER A 33 16.26 -25.02 -6.49
N HIS A 34 16.05 -25.23 -5.18
CA HIS A 34 16.40 -26.48 -4.50
C HIS A 34 15.26 -27.48 -4.42
N CYS A 35 14.01 -27.02 -4.30
CA CYS A 35 12.85 -27.89 -4.07
C CYS A 35 11.69 -27.64 -5.03
N ASN A 36 11.85 -26.70 -5.97
CA ASN A 36 10.84 -26.30 -6.95
C ASN A 36 9.51 -25.81 -6.35
N ASN A 37 9.49 -25.50 -5.05
CA ASN A 37 8.30 -24.94 -4.43
C ASN A 37 8.08 -23.51 -4.94
N GLU A 38 6.84 -23.24 -5.37
CA GLU A 38 6.40 -21.89 -5.74
C GLU A 38 6.10 -21.09 -4.47
N HIS A 39 6.64 -19.88 -4.41
CA HIS A 39 6.34 -18.90 -3.38
C HIS A 39 5.70 -17.67 -4.03
N VAL A 40 4.46 -17.37 -3.68
CA VAL A 40 3.75 -16.19 -4.17
C VAL A 40 4.07 -15.00 -3.28
N ALA A 41 4.60 -13.93 -3.87
CA ALA A 41 4.93 -12.69 -3.18
C ALA A 41 3.72 -11.76 -3.08
N ALA A 42 2.96 -11.62 -4.17
CA ALA A 42 1.80 -10.75 -4.23
C ALA A 42 0.88 -11.09 -5.40
N TYR A 43 -0.39 -10.73 -5.25
CA TYR A 43 -1.31 -10.51 -6.35
C TYR A 43 -1.55 -9.01 -6.51
N VAL A 44 -1.30 -8.48 -7.70
CA VAL A 44 -1.43 -7.04 -7.95
C VAL A 44 -2.41 -6.79 -9.07
N ASN A 45 -3.13 -5.68 -8.99
CA ASN A 45 -4.06 -5.23 -10.03
C ASN A 45 -3.88 -3.72 -10.19
N ASP A 46 -3.51 -3.30 -11.41
CA ASP A 46 -3.19 -1.91 -11.75
C ASP A 46 -4.37 -0.97 -11.48
N LYS A 47 -5.58 -1.40 -11.82
CA LYS A 47 -6.82 -0.64 -11.61
C LYS A 47 -7.13 -0.46 -10.13
N ILE A 48 -6.97 -1.50 -9.32
CA ILE A 48 -7.15 -1.40 -7.87
C ILE A 48 -6.13 -0.44 -7.26
N ARG A 49 -4.85 -0.53 -7.66
CA ARG A 49 -3.80 0.39 -7.20
C ARG A 49 -4.13 1.83 -7.52
N LYS A 50 -4.61 2.12 -8.73
CA LYS A 50 -5.06 3.46 -9.11
C LYS A 50 -6.19 3.96 -8.21
N HIS A 51 -7.20 3.13 -7.95
CA HIS A 51 -8.30 3.50 -7.06
C HIS A 51 -7.83 3.79 -5.63
N GLN A 52 -6.89 3.01 -5.11
CA GLN A 52 -6.28 3.28 -3.80
C GLN A 52 -5.57 4.63 -3.78
N THR A 53 -4.75 4.95 -4.79
CA THR A 53 -4.10 6.27 -4.91
C THR A 53 -5.12 7.42 -4.97
N ASP A 54 -6.22 7.24 -5.71
CA ASP A 54 -7.26 8.27 -5.83
C ASP A 54 -7.99 8.49 -4.49
N ILE A 55 -8.25 7.43 -3.73
CA ILE A 55 -8.82 7.51 -2.38
C ILE A 55 -7.87 8.26 -1.43
N GLU A 56 -6.58 7.93 -1.44
CA GLU A 56 -5.57 8.61 -0.61
C GLU A 56 -5.54 10.12 -0.88
N LYS A 57 -5.58 10.54 -2.16
CA LYS A 57 -5.66 11.96 -2.53
C LYS A 57 -6.92 12.63 -2.01
N CYS A 58 -8.06 11.94 -2.07
CA CYS A 58 -9.32 12.44 -1.52
C CYS A 58 -9.23 12.63 0.01
N HIS A 59 -8.69 11.65 0.74
CA HIS A 59 -8.47 11.75 2.17
C HIS A 59 -7.52 12.89 2.53
N GLU A 60 -6.43 13.07 1.78
CA GLU A 60 -5.48 14.17 2.01
C GLU A 60 -6.18 15.54 1.87
N ARG A 61 -7.02 15.72 0.85
CA ARG A 61 -7.78 16.95 0.63
C ARG A 61 -8.78 17.22 1.76
N ILE A 62 -9.47 16.19 2.23
CA ILE A 62 -10.41 16.30 3.36
C ILE A 62 -9.65 16.70 4.63
N ASN A 63 -8.54 16.03 4.93
CA ASN A 63 -7.74 16.31 6.13
C ASN A 63 -7.19 17.74 6.12
N LYS A 64 -6.70 18.24 4.98
CA LYS A 64 -6.26 19.65 4.86
C LYS A 64 -7.38 20.63 5.17
N LYS A 65 -8.60 20.37 4.69
CA LYS A 65 -9.77 21.21 5.00
C LYS A 65 -10.15 21.14 6.48
N ASN A 66 -10.13 19.95 7.07
CA ASN A 66 -10.45 19.77 8.49
C ASN A 66 -9.47 20.55 9.38
N LEU A 67 -8.16 20.47 9.10
CA LEU A 67 -7.15 21.24 9.83
C LEU A 67 -7.36 22.76 9.71
N ALA A 68 -7.76 23.24 8.54
CA ALA A 68 -8.07 24.65 8.34
C ALA A 68 -9.30 25.08 9.16
N ILE A 69 -10.37 24.26 9.16
CA ILE A 69 -11.58 24.47 9.95
C ILE A 69 -11.25 24.49 11.45
N GLU A 70 -10.47 23.52 11.94
CA GLU A 70 -10.03 23.47 13.33
C GLU A 70 -9.25 24.73 13.73
N GLY A 71 -8.35 25.19 12.85
CA GLY A 71 -7.60 26.43 13.05
C GLY A 71 -8.51 27.66 13.15
N GLU A 72 -9.51 27.77 12.29
CA GLU A 72 -10.47 28.86 12.30
C GLU A 72 -11.37 28.82 13.55
N MET A 73 -11.87 27.65 13.91
CA MET A 73 -12.68 27.44 15.12
C MET A 73 -11.91 27.85 16.38
N LYS A 74 -10.62 27.52 16.46
CA LYS A 74 -9.75 27.95 17.57
C LYS A 74 -9.61 29.48 17.63
N ARG A 75 -9.47 30.15 16.48
CA ARG A 75 -9.39 31.62 16.41
C ARG A 75 -10.70 32.27 16.83
N LEU A 76 -11.83 31.76 16.35
CA LEU A 76 -13.16 32.26 16.68
C LEU A 76 -13.45 32.12 18.18
N ARG A 77 -13.13 30.97 18.76
CA ARG A 77 -13.27 30.73 20.21
C ARG A 77 -12.51 31.78 21.02
N LYS A 78 -11.24 32.02 20.68
CA LYS A 78 -10.41 33.02 21.36
C LYS A 78 -11.03 34.43 21.30
N ARG A 79 -11.52 34.85 20.12
CA ARG A 79 -12.17 36.16 19.97
C ARG A 79 -13.42 36.33 20.82
N VAL A 80 -14.19 35.26 21.02
CA VAL A 80 -15.38 35.27 21.87
C VAL A 80 -14.99 35.33 23.35
N GLU A 81 -13.92 34.64 23.74
CA GLU A 81 -13.37 34.69 25.11
C GLU A 81 -12.79 36.06 25.44
N ASP A 82 -12.01 36.66 24.53
CA ASP A 82 -11.41 38.00 24.71
C ASP A 82 -12.46 39.14 24.73
N ALA A 83 -13.69 38.89 24.26
CA ALA A 83 -14.79 39.85 24.22
C ALA A 83 -15.72 39.81 25.45
N LYS A 84 -15.44 38.91 26.41
CA LYS A 84 -16.13 38.83 27.71
C LYS A 84 -15.34 39.58 28.78
#